data_AF-A0A1T4WYD4-F1
#
_entry.id   AF-A0A1T4WYD4-F1
#
_cell.length_a   1.000
_cell.length_b   1.000
_cell.length_c   1.000
_cell.angle_alpha   90.00
_cell.angle_beta   90.00
_cell.angle_gamma   90.00
#
_symmetry.space_group_name_H-M   'P 1'
#
loop_
_entity.id
_entity.type
_entity.pdbx_description
1 polymer ?
#
loop_
_entity_poly.entity_id
_entity_poly.type
_entity_poly.pdbx_seq_one_letter_code
_entity_poly.pdbx_strand_id
1 'polypeptide(L)'
;MNVSEKIKDLRLKKNISTYELSKITGIPQSTISKIENGKRKIDIEILNKIATALDVPLNYFFDDKTYPKTNSFEKVDKIIEGNKIETLAAHFKSEKFTDEDIEDIESFIRFILSKKQK
;
A
#
# COMPACT_ATOMS: atom_id res chain seq x y z
N MET A 1 -11.31 -0.28 -9.00
CA MET A 1 -12.26 0.83 -8.73
C MET A 1 -11.42 2.02 -8.30
N ASN A 2 -11.56 3.18 -8.94
CA ASN A 2 -10.68 4.31 -8.59
C ASN A 2 -11.08 4.96 -7.25
N VAL A 3 -10.21 5.80 -6.69
CA VAL A 3 -10.45 6.47 -5.40
C VAL A 3 -11.76 7.28 -5.40
N SER A 4 -12.05 7.99 -6.49
CA SER A 4 -13.29 8.77 -6.65
C SER A 4 -14.55 7.91 -6.57
N GLU A 5 -14.55 6.76 -7.24
CA GLU A 5 -15.63 5.78 -7.18
C GLU A 5 -15.78 5.22 -5.76
N LYS A 6 -14.67 4.89 -5.09
CA LYS A 6 -14.67 4.35 -3.72
C LYS A 6 -15.32 5.32 -2.73
N ILE A 7 -15.04 6.61 -2.86
CA ILE A 7 -15.67 7.66 -2.04
C ILE A 7 -17.18 7.67 -2.26
N LYS A 8 -17.61 7.67 -3.53
CA LYS A 8 -19.04 7.70 -3.89
C LYS A 8 -19.78 6.47 -3.36
N ASP A 9 -19.20 5.29 -3.52
CA ASP A 9 -19.77 4.03 -3.05
C ASP A 9 -19.92 4.00 -1.52
N LEU A 10 -18.87 4.36 -0.78
CA LEU A 10 -18.94 4.47 0.68
C LEU A 10 -20.00 5.46 1.15
N ARG A 11 -20.07 6.63 0.49
CA ARG A 11 -21.07 7.65 0.80
C ARG A 11 -22.49 7.11 0.63
N LEU A 12 -22.75 6.39 -0.47
CA LEU A 12 -24.04 5.77 -0.75
C LEU A 12 -24.36 4.65 0.24
N LYS A 13 -23.37 3.82 0.61
CA LYS A 13 -23.53 2.78 1.65
C LYS A 13 -23.90 3.35 3.01
N LYS A 14 -23.47 4.57 3.32
CA LYS A 14 -23.86 5.32 4.53
C LYS A 14 -25.19 6.06 4.40
N ASN A 15 -25.85 5.99 3.25
CA ASN A 15 -27.10 6.69 2.96
C ASN A 15 -27.03 8.22 3.19
N ILE A 16 -25.86 8.82 2.98
CA ILE A 16 -25.69 10.28 3.08
C ILE A 16 -25.55 10.91 1.70
N SER A 17 -26.07 12.13 1.56
CA SER A 17 -25.96 12.96 0.39
C SER A 17 -24.58 13.63 0.29
N THR A 18 -24.24 14.16 -0.88
CA THR A 18 -23.03 14.99 -1.05
C THR A 18 -23.09 16.27 -0.22
N TYR A 19 -24.29 16.76 0.08
CA TYR A 19 -24.51 17.91 0.96
C TYR A 19 -24.21 17.57 2.42
N GLU A 20 -24.67 16.43 2.91
CA GLU A 20 -24.34 15.97 4.27
C GLU A 20 -22.84 15.70 4.43
N LEU A 21 -22.22 15.03 3.44
CA LEU A 21 -20.77 14.83 3.47
C LEU A 21 -20.01 16.17 3.46
N SER A 22 -20.53 17.18 2.78
CA SER A 22 -19.99 18.55 2.80
C SER A 22 -20.06 19.17 4.20
N LYS A 23 -21.16 18.99 4.91
CA LYS A 23 -21.30 19.46 6.30
C LYS A 23 -20.35 18.77 7.27
N ILE A 24 -20.15 17.46 7.12
CA ILE A 24 -19.28 16.68 8.00
C ILE A 24 -17.80 17.02 7.76
N THR A 25 -17.39 17.15 6.49
CA THR A 25 -15.98 17.35 6.12
C THR A 25 -15.54 18.81 6.07
N GLY A 26 -16.48 19.76 6.02
CA GLY A 26 -16.22 21.17 5.72
C GLY A 26 -15.82 21.45 4.26
N ILE A 27 -15.81 20.43 3.40
CA ILE A 27 -15.47 20.57 1.98
C ILE A 27 -16.72 21.02 1.20
N PRO A 28 -16.65 22.01 0.30
CA PRO A 28 -17.82 22.43 -0.47
C PRO A 28 -18.47 21.26 -1.25
N GLN A 29 -19.81 21.16 -1.23
CA GLN A 29 -20.56 20.11 -1.94
C GLN A 29 -20.17 19.99 -3.42
N SER A 30 -19.98 21.12 -4.10
CA SER A 30 -19.54 21.16 -5.50
C SER A 30 -18.15 20.53 -5.70
N THR A 31 -17.28 20.62 -4.70
CA THR A 31 -15.95 20.00 -4.70
C THR A 31 -16.06 18.50 -4.51
N ILE A 32 -16.87 18.03 -3.56
CA ILE A 32 -17.17 16.59 -3.35
C ILE A 32 -17.75 15.98 -4.63
N SER A 33 -18.72 16.64 -5.27
CA SER A 33 -19.31 16.16 -6.52
C SER A 33 -18.29 16.09 -7.66
N LYS A 34 -17.41 17.09 -7.81
CA LYS A 34 -16.32 17.03 -8.80
C LYS A 34 -15.33 15.91 -8.50
N ILE A 35 -15.04 15.66 -7.22
CA ILE A 35 -14.18 14.58 -6.76
C ILE A 35 -14.77 13.22 -7.11
N GLU A 36 -16.02 12.94 -6.73
CA GLU A 36 -16.70 11.65 -6.98
C GLU A 36 -16.85 11.34 -8.47
N ASN A 37 -16.92 12.38 -9.32
CA ASN A 37 -17.01 12.24 -10.77
C ASN A 37 -15.64 12.28 -11.48
N GLY A 38 -14.53 12.26 -10.74
CA GLY A 38 -13.17 12.26 -11.31
C GLY A 38 -12.76 13.57 -11.99
N LYS A 39 -13.55 14.65 -11.86
CA LYS A 39 -13.30 15.97 -12.49
C LYS A 39 -12.33 16.83 -11.69
N ARG A 40 -11.89 16.38 -10.52
CA ARG A 40 -10.94 17.08 -9.65
C ARG A 40 -9.97 16.09 -9.02
N LYS A 41 -8.68 16.40 -9.07
CA LYS A 41 -7.65 15.67 -8.32
C LYS A 41 -7.84 15.91 -6.82
N ILE A 42 -7.69 14.85 -6.06
CA ILE A 42 -7.77 14.85 -4.60
C ILE A 42 -6.35 14.93 -4.04
N ASP A 43 -6.13 15.82 -3.07
CA ASP A 43 -4.94 15.81 -2.24
C ASP A 43 -5.15 14.92 -1.00
N ILE A 44 -4.04 14.60 -0.32
CA ILE A 44 -4.05 13.68 0.81
C ILE A 44 -4.85 14.23 2.00
N GLU A 45 -4.88 15.55 2.19
CA GLU A 45 -5.58 16.19 3.30
C GLU A 45 -7.10 16.09 3.13
N ILE A 46 -7.60 16.38 1.93
CA ILE A 46 -9.00 16.20 1.53
C ILE A 46 -9.39 14.73 1.64
N LEU A 47 -8.55 13.81 1.16
CA LEU A 47 -8.82 12.39 1.25
C LEU A 47 -8.92 11.93 2.71
N ASN A 48 -8.05 12.43 3.59
CA ASN A 48 -8.07 12.10 5.01
C ASN A 48 -9.33 12.62 5.71
N LYS A 49 -9.77 13.84 5.39
CA LYS A 49 -11.04 14.40 5.88
C LYS A 49 -12.23 13.55 5.46
N ILE A 50 -12.26 13.13 4.20
CA ILE A 50 -13.31 12.25 3.67
C ILE A 50 -13.25 10.86 4.32
N ALA A 51 -12.06 10.28 4.48
CA ALA A 51 -11.85 8.99 5.13
C ALA A 51 -12.40 8.99 6.57
N THR A 52 -12.04 10.03 7.33
CA THR A 52 -12.52 10.25 8.70
C THR A 52 -14.04 10.40 8.74
N ALA A 53 -14.62 11.22 7.85
CA ALA A 53 -16.08 11.41 7.79
C ALA A 53 -16.85 10.15 7.40
N LEU A 54 -16.23 9.29 6.59
CA LEU A 54 -16.78 8.00 6.16
C LEU A 54 -16.39 6.85 7.10
N ASP A 55 -15.70 7.12 8.21
CA ASP A 55 -15.27 6.14 9.21
C ASP A 55 -14.52 4.95 8.60
N VAL A 56 -13.56 5.25 7.73
CA VAL A 56 -12.66 4.27 7.12
C VAL A 56 -11.21 4.72 7.26
N PRO A 57 -10.27 3.79 7.43
CA PRO A 57 -8.85 4.14 7.41
C PRO A 57 -8.44 4.59 6.00
N LEU A 58 -7.48 5.52 5.92
CA LEU A 58 -7.03 6.14 4.66
C LEU A 58 -6.53 5.10 3.64
N ASN A 59 -5.93 4.01 4.12
CA ASN A 59 -5.45 2.89 3.29
C ASN A 59 -6.56 2.17 2.50
N TYR A 60 -7.83 2.28 2.91
CA TYR A 60 -8.97 1.69 2.20
C TYR A 60 -9.04 2.12 0.73
N PHE A 61 -8.65 3.37 0.45
CA PHE A 61 -8.66 3.91 -0.91
C PHE A 61 -7.52 3.34 -1.78
N PHE A 62 -6.47 2.78 -1.17
CA PHE A 62 -5.24 2.32 -1.82
C PHE A 62 -5.07 0.80 -1.83
N ASP A 63 -5.95 0.03 -1.15
CA ASP A 63 -5.86 -1.44 -1.08
C ASP A 63 -6.32 -2.18 -2.36
N ASP A 64 -6.60 -1.45 -3.44
CA ASP A 64 -6.55 -2.10 -4.76
C ASP A 64 -5.08 -2.44 -4.99
N LYS A 65 -4.77 -3.69 -5.32
CA LYS A 65 -3.43 -4.29 -5.49
C LYS A 65 -2.55 -3.64 -6.59
N THR A 66 -2.67 -2.34 -6.83
CA THR A 66 -2.08 -1.58 -7.92
C THR A 66 -0.94 -0.67 -7.46
N TYR A 67 -0.70 -0.55 -6.16
CA TYR A 67 0.58 -0.07 -5.64
C TYR A 67 1.35 -1.27 -5.11
N PRO A 68 2.53 -1.60 -5.67
CA PRO A 68 3.37 -2.61 -5.06
C PRO A 68 3.67 -2.11 -3.64
N LYS A 69 3.07 -2.77 -2.65
CA LYS A 69 3.54 -2.71 -1.27
C LYS A 69 4.97 -3.22 -1.37
N THR A 70 5.94 -2.33 -1.55
CA THR A 70 7.34 -2.68 -1.40
C THR A 70 7.59 -2.84 0.09
N ASN A 71 6.91 -3.82 0.68
CA ASN A 71 7.33 -4.45 1.91
C ASN A 71 8.73 -4.97 1.59
N SER A 72 9.69 -4.64 2.44
CA SER A 72 11.06 -5.16 2.40
C SER A 72 11.08 -6.69 2.21
N PHE A 73 10.04 -7.36 2.69
CA PHE A 73 9.76 -8.80 2.54
C PHE A 73 9.53 -9.23 1.08
N GLU A 74 8.70 -8.54 0.28
CA GLU A 74 8.50 -8.89 -1.14
C GLU A 74 9.77 -8.74 -1.98
N LYS A 75 10.68 -7.83 -1.57
CA LYS A 75 12.01 -7.72 -2.20
C LYS A 75 12.90 -8.92 -1.87
N VAL A 76 12.81 -9.44 -0.64
CA VAL A 76 13.55 -10.65 -0.23
C VAL A 76 13.06 -11.85 -1.03
N ASP A 77 11.74 -12.03 -1.11
CA ASP A 77 11.14 -13.14 -1.84
C ASP A 77 11.53 -13.10 -3.33
N LYS A 78 11.52 -11.91 -3.97
CA LYS A 78 12.01 -11.73 -5.36
C LYS A 78 13.53 -11.91 -5.54
N ILE A 79 14.34 -11.67 -4.50
CA ILE A 79 15.79 -11.91 -4.55
C ILE A 79 16.09 -13.40 -4.46
N ILE A 80 15.31 -14.12 -3.64
CA ILE A 80 15.38 -15.58 -3.49
C ILE A 80 14.86 -16.25 -4.77
N GLU A 81 13.68 -15.85 -5.28
CA GLU A 81 13.09 -16.37 -6.52
C GLU A 81 13.93 -16.06 -7.79
N GLY A 82 14.74 -15.00 -7.75
CA GLY A 82 15.53 -14.52 -8.89
C GLY A 82 16.91 -15.15 -9.07
N ASN A 83 17.22 -16.27 -8.41
CA ASN A 83 18.52 -16.98 -8.46
C ASN A 83 19.77 -16.12 -8.16
N LYS A 84 19.62 -14.97 -7.49
CA LYS A 84 20.77 -14.13 -7.12
C LYS A 84 21.60 -14.73 -5.99
N ILE A 85 20.97 -15.50 -5.10
CA ILE A 85 21.68 -16.23 -4.04
C ILE A 85 22.55 -17.32 -4.65
N GLU A 86 22.04 -18.08 -5.62
CA GLU A 86 22.85 -19.07 -6.36
C GLU A 86 24.07 -18.44 -7.05
N THR A 87 23.91 -17.24 -7.61
CA THR A 87 25.00 -16.52 -8.29
C THR A 87 26.12 -16.11 -7.32
N LEU A 88 25.77 -15.76 -6.07
CA LEU A 88 26.73 -15.47 -5.00
C LEU A 88 27.35 -16.76 -4.46
N ALA A 89 26.55 -17.79 -4.23
CA ALA A 89 26.98 -19.12 -3.79
C ALA A 89 28.01 -19.74 -4.75
N ALA A 90 27.85 -19.53 -6.07
CA ALA A 90 28.80 -20.00 -7.08
C ALA A 90 30.22 -19.39 -6.96
N HIS A 91 30.37 -18.22 -6.33
CA HIS A 91 31.69 -17.60 -6.07
C HIS A 91 32.38 -18.15 -4.82
N PHE A 92 31.61 -18.68 -3.86
CA PHE A 92 32.13 -19.36 -2.67
C PHE A 92 32.30 -20.84 -3.00
N LYS A 93 33.38 -21.12 -3.73
CA LYS A 93 33.78 -22.41 -4.29
C LYS A 93 33.32 -23.64 -3.49
N SER A 94 32.47 -24.43 -4.15
CA SER A 94 32.39 -25.90 -4.09
C SER A 94 31.83 -26.58 -2.82
N GLU A 95 31.06 -25.89 -2.00
CA GLU A 95 30.20 -26.57 -1.01
C GLU A 95 28.72 -26.46 -1.41
N LYS A 96 28.01 -27.59 -1.31
CA LYS A 96 26.55 -27.60 -1.45
C LYS A 96 25.99 -27.02 -0.17
N PHE A 97 25.34 -25.86 -0.27
CA PHE A 97 24.57 -25.30 0.82
C PHE A 97 23.42 -26.25 1.15
N THR A 98 23.30 -26.60 2.42
CA THR A 98 22.16 -27.33 2.94
C THR A 98 20.97 -26.39 3.11
N ASP A 99 19.77 -26.95 3.29
CA ASP A 99 18.58 -26.15 3.53
C ASP A 99 18.72 -25.28 4.80
N GLU A 100 19.42 -25.78 5.82
CA GLU A 100 19.74 -25.06 7.06
C GLU A 100 20.65 -23.85 6.79
N ASP A 101 21.69 -24.01 5.95
CA ASP A 101 22.56 -22.89 5.58
C ASP A 101 21.80 -21.78 4.84
N ILE A 102 20.81 -22.15 4.03
CA ILE A 102 19.96 -21.20 3.30
C ILE A 102 19.06 -20.42 4.27
N GLU A 103 18.47 -21.10 5.26
CA GLU A 103 17.63 -20.48 6.30
C GLU A 103 18.43 -19.48 7.16
N ASP A 104 19.67 -19.83 7.50
CA ASP A 104 20.56 -18.95 8.26
C ASP A 104 20.95 -17.70 7.47
N ILE A 105 21.26 -17.86 6.18
CA ILE A 105 21.56 -16.74 5.28
C ILE A 105 20.33 -15.83 5.16
N GLU A 106 19.15 -16.40 5.00
CA GLU A 106 17.89 -15.64 4.92
C GLU A 106 17.67 -14.83 6.20
N SER A 107 17.82 -15.46 7.36
CA SER A 107 17.70 -14.83 8.67
C SER A 107 18.68 -13.67 8.85
N PHE A 108 19.92 -13.85 8.40
CA PHE A 108 20.94 -12.80 8.46
C PHE A 108 20.66 -11.62 7.52
N ILE A 109 20.17 -11.88 6.31
CA ILE A 109 19.76 -10.82 5.37
C ILE A 109 18.60 -10.02 5.96
N ARG A 110 17.59 -10.70 6.52
CA ARG A 110 16.45 -10.04 7.20
C ARG A 110 16.92 -9.15 8.35
N PHE A 111 17.88 -9.62 9.14
CA PHE A 111 18.51 -8.84 10.21
C PHE A 111 19.21 -7.58 9.70
N ILE A 112 20.07 -7.67 8.68
CA ILE A 112 20.76 -6.50 8.11
C ILE A 112 19.76 -5.47 7.56
N LEU A 113 18.71 -5.91 6.88
CA LEU A 113 17.70 -5.01 6.32
C LEU A 113 16.94 -4.26 7.41
N SER A 114 16.64 -4.91 8.55
CA SER A 114 15.99 -4.26 9.69
C SER A 114 16.86 -3.16 10.32
N LYS A 115 18.20 -3.34 10.32
CA LYS A 115 19.13 -2.35 10.88
C LYS A 115 19.28 -1.10 10.02
N LYS A 116 19.11 -1.19 8.70
CA LYS A 116 19.21 -0.05 7.77
C LYS A 116 17.98 0.88 7.76
N GLN A 117 16.90 0.51 8.45
CA GLN A 117 15.67 1.31 8.58
C GLN A 117 15.61 2.12 9.88
N LYS A 118 16.67 2.10 10.70
CA LYS A 118 16.92 3.03 11.81
C LYS A 118 17.92 4.10 11.37
#